data_AF-A0A1B8QK77-F1
#
_entry.id   AF-A0A1B8QK77-F1
#
_cell.length_a   1.000
_cell.length_b   1.000
_cell.length_c   1.000
_cell.angle_alpha   90.00
_cell.angle_beta   90.00
_cell.angle_gamma   90.00
#
_symmetry.space_group_name_H-M   'P 1'
#
loop_
_entity.id
_entity.type
_entity.pdbx_description
1 polymer ?
#
loop_
_entity_poly.entity_id
_entity_poly.type
_entity_poly.pdbx_seq_one_letter_code
_entity_poly.pdbx_strand_id
1 'polypeptide(L)'
;MLYNIDIEKSVLASLMSIDDLLVISDVSLVAEDFYSNRHQIIYHAIQSLHSQNQPYDSLFVADYLTDHNQLDAAGGVEYLTDILTNSPATSFDFVSYVNRLRSLYVRRQAQKILKNGLDSLINADISTDSALDITTQSIVTLQNRNSQNQKITYAADFMPEIVAEIQARRENNIKPYLQTSFI
;
A
#
# COMPACT_ATOMS: atom_id res chain seq x y z
N MET A 1 10.11 -6.48 12.60
CA MET A 1 9.78 -7.42 11.50
C MET A 1 9.45 -6.64 10.24
N LEU A 2 9.83 -7.15 9.07
CA LEU A 2 9.65 -6.51 7.75
C LEU A 2 8.44 -7.04 6.97
N TYR A 3 7.75 -8.01 7.54
CA TYR A 3 6.50 -8.56 7.05
C TYR A 3 5.62 -8.88 8.26
N ASN A 4 4.32 -8.99 8.02
CA ASN A 4 3.36 -9.46 8.99
C ASN A 4 2.25 -10.21 8.23
N ILE A 5 2.22 -11.53 8.41
CA ILE A 5 1.28 -12.42 7.71
C ILE A 5 -0.16 -12.15 8.16
N ASP A 6 -0.39 -11.82 9.43
CA ASP A 6 -1.73 -11.55 9.96
C ASP A 6 -2.34 -10.29 9.33
N ILE A 7 -1.50 -9.28 9.08
CA ILE A 7 -1.92 -8.07 8.34
C ILE A 7 -2.25 -8.40 6.89
N GLU A 8 -1.42 -9.22 6.23
CA GLU A 8 -1.69 -9.65 4.85
C GLU A 8 -2.99 -10.44 4.74
N LYS A 9 -3.21 -11.42 5.62
CA LYS A 9 -4.47 -12.17 5.73
C LYS A 9 -5.64 -11.23 5.97
N SER A 10 -5.47 -10.22 6.83
CA SER A 10 -6.49 -9.23 7.15
C SER A 10 -6.92 -8.38 5.98
N VAL A 11 -5.96 -7.93 5.16
CA VAL A 11 -6.25 -7.18 3.94
C VAL A 11 -6.99 -8.05 2.93
N LEU A 12 -6.54 -9.30 2.71
CA LEU A 12 -7.19 -10.22 1.77
C LEU A 12 -8.61 -10.62 2.21
N ALA A 13 -8.80 -10.92 3.49
CA ALA A 13 -10.11 -11.24 4.04
C ALA A 13 -11.09 -10.08 3.90
N SER A 14 -10.63 -8.85 4.18
CA SER A 14 -11.44 -7.65 4.00
C SER A 14 -11.86 -7.47 2.54
N LEU A 15 -10.91 -7.61 1.60
CA LEU A 15 -11.21 -7.54 0.17
C LEU A 15 -12.27 -8.58 -0.23
N MET A 16 -12.10 -9.85 0.12
CA MET A 16 -13.07 -10.90 -0.25
C MET A 16 -14.44 -10.78 0.40
N SER A 17 -14.55 -10.04 1.52
CA SER A 17 -15.79 -9.96 2.30
C SER A 17 -16.70 -8.80 1.92
N ILE A 18 -16.14 -7.74 1.33
CA ILE A 18 -16.86 -6.47 1.12
C ILE A 18 -16.64 -6.03 -0.32
N ASP A 19 -17.73 -6.01 -1.07
CA ASP A 19 -17.77 -5.46 -2.42
C ASP A 19 -17.35 -3.98 -2.41
N ASP A 20 -16.76 -3.51 -3.52
CA ASP A 20 -16.25 -2.15 -3.74
C ASP A 20 -15.07 -1.66 -2.85
N LEU A 21 -14.55 -2.45 -1.91
CA LEU A 21 -13.33 -2.06 -1.18
C LEU A 21 -12.11 -1.91 -2.10
N LEU A 22 -12.09 -2.66 -3.20
CA LEU A 22 -10.98 -2.63 -4.13
C LEU A 22 -10.84 -1.26 -4.78
N VAL A 23 -11.95 -0.60 -5.12
CA VAL A 23 -12.00 0.78 -5.66
C VAL A 23 -11.41 1.80 -4.68
N ILE A 24 -11.63 1.61 -3.38
CA ILE A 24 -11.07 2.47 -2.32
C ILE A 24 -9.55 2.25 -2.18
N SER A 25 -9.09 1.02 -2.43
CA SER A 25 -7.67 0.63 -2.33
C SER A 25 -6.85 0.80 -3.60
N ASP A 26 -7.50 0.88 -4.76
CA ASP A 26 -6.91 0.75 -6.11
C ASP A 26 -5.85 1.82 -6.41
N VAL A 27 -5.91 2.95 -5.71
CA VAL A 27 -4.92 4.02 -5.87
C VAL A 27 -3.58 3.68 -5.19
N SER A 28 -3.46 2.60 -4.42
CA SER A 28 -2.26 2.38 -3.58
C SER A 28 -1.82 0.97 -3.26
N LEU A 29 -2.58 -0.09 -3.58
CA LEU A 29 -2.18 -1.47 -3.29
C LEU A 29 -1.78 -2.21 -4.58
N VAL A 30 -0.66 -2.93 -4.55
CA VAL A 30 -0.20 -3.81 -5.64
C VAL A 30 0.20 -5.18 -5.11
N ALA A 31 0.22 -6.20 -5.97
CA ALA A 31 0.53 -7.56 -5.56
C ALA A 31 1.88 -7.67 -4.84
N GLU A 32 2.89 -6.89 -5.25
CA GLU A 32 4.23 -6.88 -4.67
C GLU A 32 4.27 -6.36 -3.21
N ASP A 33 3.21 -5.69 -2.76
CA ASP A 33 3.07 -5.23 -1.37
C ASP A 33 2.94 -6.41 -0.40
N PHE A 34 2.50 -7.59 -0.87
CA PHE A 34 2.45 -8.81 -0.08
C PHE A 34 3.82 -9.51 -0.04
N TYR A 35 4.22 -10.00 1.12
CA TYR A 35 5.46 -10.78 1.27
C TYR A 35 5.31 -12.19 0.71
N SER A 36 4.17 -12.82 0.99
CA SER A 36 3.96 -14.23 0.72
C SER A 36 3.51 -14.44 -0.73
N ASN A 37 4.20 -15.30 -1.49
CA ASN A 37 3.85 -15.58 -2.88
C ASN A 37 2.37 -16.03 -3.04
N ARG A 38 1.88 -16.90 -2.15
CA ARG A 38 0.46 -17.29 -2.11
C ARG A 38 -0.49 -16.09 -2.00
N HIS A 39 -0.15 -15.06 -1.21
CA HIS A 39 -0.97 -13.86 -1.08
C HIS A 39 -0.91 -12.97 -2.31
N GLN A 40 0.24 -12.92 -2.99
CA GLN A 40 0.38 -12.23 -4.27
C GLN A 40 -0.53 -12.86 -5.33
N ILE A 41 -0.53 -14.20 -5.41
CA ILE A 41 -1.38 -14.97 -6.33
C ILE A 41 -2.87 -14.70 -6.04
N ILE A 42 -3.27 -14.77 -4.77
CA ILE A 42 -4.65 -14.51 -4.35
C ILE A 42 -5.06 -13.07 -4.71
N TYR A 43 -4.23 -12.07 -4.40
CA TYR A 43 -4.51 -10.69 -4.72
C TYR A 43 -4.62 -10.45 -6.24
N HIS A 44 -3.76 -11.08 -7.04
CA HIS A 44 -3.83 -11.02 -8.50
C HIS A 44 -5.14 -11.61 -9.03
N ALA A 45 -5.61 -12.73 -8.47
CA ALA A 45 -6.90 -13.31 -8.83
C ALA A 45 -8.06 -12.36 -8.52
N ILE A 46 -8.06 -11.75 -7.33
CA ILE A 46 -9.04 -10.72 -6.93
C ILE A 46 -9.02 -9.55 -7.93
N GLN A 47 -7.84 -9.02 -8.28
CA GLN A 47 -7.71 -7.92 -9.23
C GLN A 47 -8.21 -8.29 -10.63
N SER A 48 -7.94 -9.53 -11.06
CA SER A 48 -8.38 -10.04 -12.36
C SER A 48 -9.91 -10.17 -12.42
N LEU A 49 -10.54 -10.72 -11.38
CA LEU A 49 -12.00 -10.82 -11.26
C LEU A 49 -12.65 -9.43 -11.22
N HIS A 50 -12.10 -8.51 -10.43
CA HIS A 50 -12.55 -7.11 -10.39
C HIS A 50 -12.47 -6.44 -11.78
N SER A 51 -11.37 -6.63 -12.51
CA SER A 51 -11.23 -6.08 -13.87
C SER A 51 -12.25 -6.63 -14.88
N GLN A 52 -12.76 -7.83 -14.63
CA GLN A 52 -13.80 -8.49 -15.43
C GLN A 52 -15.22 -8.15 -14.94
N ASN A 53 -15.36 -7.26 -13.94
CA ASN A 53 -16.60 -6.96 -13.24
C ASN A 53 -17.29 -8.22 -12.68
N GLN A 54 -16.49 -9.19 -12.25
CA GLN A 54 -16.98 -10.39 -11.57
C GLN A 54 -16.84 -10.25 -10.04
N PRO A 55 -17.72 -10.90 -9.26
CA PRO A 55 -17.55 -11.00 -7.82
C PRO A 55 -16.20 -11.65 -7.50
N TYR A 56 -15.53 -11.18 -6.45
CA TYR A 56 -14.21 -11.66 -6.02
C TYR A 56 -14.24 -12.20 -4.58
N ASP A 57 -15.37 -12.82 -4.21
CA ASP A 57 -15.50 -13.55 -2.96
C ASP A 57 -14.57 -14.79 -2.94
N SER A 58 -14.46 -15.44 -1.78
CA SER A 58 -13.58 -16.62 -1.65
C SER A 58 -13.93 -17.78 -2.58
N LEU A 59 -15.18 -17.91 -3.02
CA LEU A 59 -15.62 -18.98 -3.90
C LEU A 59 -15.18 -18.68 -5.33
N PHE A 60 -15.48 -17.48 -5.83
CA PHE A 60 -15.06 -17.03 -7.16
C PHE A 60 -13.53 -16.95 -7.28
N VAL A 61 -12.83 -16.55 -6.21
CA VAL A 61 -11.36 -16.57 -6.18
C VAL A 61 -10.83 -18.01 -6.25
N ALA A 62 -11.45 -18.96 -5.54
CA ALA A 62 -11.06 -20.37 -5.61
C ALA A 62 -11.29 -20.95 -7.02
N ASP A 63 -12.43 -20.65 -7.64
CA ASP A 63 -12.75 -21.07 -9.01
C ASP A 63 -11.75 -20.49 -10.01
N TYR A 64 -11.48 -19.19 -9.94
CA TYR A 64 -10.48 -18.53 -10.80
C TYR A 64 -9.09 -19.18 -10.65
N LEU A 65 -8.66 -19.43 -9.42
CA LEU A 65 -7.37 -20.08 -9.16
C LEU A 65 -7.32 -21.53 -9.65
N THR A 66 -8.46 -22.23 -9.61
CA THR A 66 -8.58 -23.60 -10.14
C THR A 66 -8.44 -23.60 -11.65
N ASP A 67 -9.16 -22.72 -12.34
CA ASP A 67 -9.12 -22.58 -13.80
C ASP A 67 -7.72 -22.23 -14.32
N HIS A 68 -6.94 -21.50 -13.52
CA HIS A 68 -5.57 -21.11 -13.85
C HIS A 68 -4.49 -22.08 -13.32
N ASN A 69 -4.86 -23.19 -12.70
CA ASN A 69 -3.94 -24.14 -12.04
C ASN A 69 -3.02 -23.49 -10.99
N GLN A 70 -3.51 -22.45 -10.31
CA GLN A 70 -2.79 -21.70 -9.27
C GLN A 70 -3.29 -22.01 -7.86
N LEU A 71 -4.36 -22.79 -7.71
CA LEU A 71 -4.97 -23.12 -6.42
C LEU A 71 -3.98 -23.78 -5.45
N ASP A 72 -3.18 -24.74 -5.93
CA ASP A 72 -2.17 -25.42 -5.10
C ASP A 72 -1.08 -24.45 -4.63
N ALA A 73 -0.66 -23.52 -5.50
CA ALA A 73 0.32 -22.49 -5.16
C ALA A 73 -0.23 -21.44 -4.17
N ALA A 74 -1.54 -21.22 -4.18
CA ALA A 74 -2.23 -20.37 -3.22
C ALA A 74 -2.45 -21.05 -1.85
N GLY A 75 -2.24 -22.36 -1.75
CA GLY A 75 -2.41 -23.14 -0.51
C GLY A 75 -3.74 -23.90 -0.41
N GLY A 76 -4.50 -23.98 -1.50
CA GLY A 76 -5.77 -24.70 -1.55
C GLY A 76 -6.96 -23.92 -0.99
N VAL A 77 -8.15 -24.50 -1.14
CA VAL A 77 -9.41 -23.93 -0.64
C VAL A 77 -9.40 -23.78 0.88
N GLU A 78 -8.78 -24.73 1.60
CA GLU A 78 -8.65 -24.69 3.06
C GLU A 78 -7.91 -23.42 3.52
N TYR A 79 -6.89 -22.99 2.78
CA TYR A 79 -6.16 -21.77 3.12
C TYR A 79 -7.00 -20.50 2.91
N LEU A 80 -7.82 -20.44 1.87
CA LEU A 80 -8.74 -19.32 1.67
C LEU A 80 -9.76 -19.24 2.80
N THR A 81 -10.28 -20.39 3.25
CA THR A 81 -11.17 -20.43 4.42
C THR A 81 -10.46 -20.01 5.71
N ASP A 82 -9.20 -20.43 5.90
CA ASP A 82 -8.38 -20.05 7.05
C ASP A 82 -8.16 -18.53 7.13
N ILE A 83 -7.91 -17.89 5.98
CA ILE A 83 -7.77 -16.43 5.87
C ILE A 83 -9.05 -15.74 6.37
N LEU A 84 -10.22 -16.22 5.95
CA LEU A 84 -11.49 -15.62 6.35
C LEU A 84 -11.82 -15.84 7.84
N THR A 85 -11.52 -17.02 8.38
CA THR A 85 -11.86 -17.35 9.77
C THR A 85 -10.91 -16.74 10.79
N ASN A 86 -9.61 -16.66 10.47
CA ASN A 86 -8.59 -16.20 11.40
C ASN A 86 -8.24 -14.72 11.22
N SER A 87 -8.92 -14.00 10.32
CA SER A 87 -8.74 -12.57 10.19
C SER A 87 -9.54 -11.80 11.24
N PRO A 88 -8.90 -10.94 12.05
CA PRO A 88 -9.59 -10.01 12.94
C PRO A 88 -10.21 -8.79 12.21
N ALA A 89 -10.15 -8.74 10.87
CA ALA A 89 -10.44 -7.52 10.13
C ALA A 89 -11.94 -7.29 9.98
N THR A 90 -12.46 -6.41 10.82
CA THR A 90 -13.72 -5.69 10.57
C THR A 90 -13.46 -4.58 9.55
N SER A 91 -14.40 -4.34 8.64
CA SER A 91 -14.38 -3.29 7.59
C SER A 91 -13.80 -1.93 8.02
N PHE A 92 -13.97 -1.56 9.30
CA PHE A 92 -13.57 -0.29 9.88
C PHE A 92 -12.06 0.01 9.81
N ASP A 93 -11.19 -1.01 9.88
CA ASP A 93 -9.74 -0.82 10.00
C ASP A 93 -8.97 -1.08 8.68
N PHE A 94 -9.66 -1.35 7.57
CA PHE A 94 -9.05 -1.76 6.30
C PHE A 94 -7.94 -0.80 5.82
N VAL A 95 -8.20 0.50 5.80
CA VAL A 95 -7.23 1.52 5.37
C VAL A 95 -5.98 1.52 6.25
N SER A 96 -6.14 1.30 7.56
CA SER A 96 -5.02 1.21 8.50
C SER A 96 -4.15 -0.02 8.24
N TYR A 97 -4.77 -1.17 7.94
CA TYR A 97 -4.04 -2.38 7.56
C TYR A 97 -3.30 -2.24 6.23
N VAL A 98 -3.95 -1.65 5.22
CA VAL A 98 -3.32 -1.37 3.91
C VAL A 98 -2.13 -0.41 4.08
N ASN A 99 -2.29 0.67 4.84
CA ASN A 99 -1.19 1.60 5.14
C ASN A 99 -0.03 0.90 5.86
N ARG A 100 -0.34 0.00 6.80
CA ARG A 100 0.68 -0.76 7.51
C ARG A 100 1.39 -1.76 6.60
N LEU A 101 0.67 -2.45 5.71
CA LEU A 101 1.23 -3.35 4.72
C LEU A 101 2.18 -2.59 3.78
N ARG A 102 1.77 -1.44 3.27
CA ARG A 102 2.60 -0.57 2.42
C ARG A 102 3.84 -0.07 3.14
N SER A 103 3.74 0.33 4.40
CA SER A 103 4.90 0.70 5.21
C SER A 103 5.92 -0.44 5.32
N LEU A 104 5.44 -1.68 5.48
CA LEU A 104 6.29 -2.87 5.50
C LEU A 104 6.94 -3.11 4.13
N TYR A 105 6.18 -3.01 3.03
CA TYR A 105 6.71 -3.12 1.68
C TYR A 105 7.82 -2.11 1.38
N VAL A 106 7.60 -0.83 1.70
CA VAL A 106 8.61 0.23 1.50
C VAL A 106 9.90 -0.09 2.26
N ARG A 107 9.79 -0.60 3.49
CA ARG A 107 10.97 -1.04 4.27
C ARG A 107 11.67 -2.23 3.61
N ARG A 108 10.95 -3.21 3.06
CA ARG A 108 11.53 -4.34 2.31
C ARG A 108 12.27 -3.87 1.07
N GLN A 109 11.67 -2.97 0.30
CA GLN A 109 12.30 -2.40 -0.90
C GLN A 109 13.56 -1.62 -0.55
N ALA A 110 13.51 -0.84 0.53
CA ALA A 110 14.67 -0.09 1.00
C ALA A 110 15.83 -1.02 1.38
N GLN A 111 15.53 -2.09 2.12
CA GLN A 111 16.52 -3.10 2.46
C GLN A 111 17.12 -3.78 1.22
N LYS A 112 16.28 -4.13 0.22
CA LYS A 112 16.76 -4.75 -1.02
C LYS A 112 17.75 -3.86 -1.77
N ILE A 113 17.44 -2.57 -1.88
CA ILE A 113 18.33 -1.58 -2.52
C ILE A 113 19.64 -1.45 -1.75
N LEU A 114 19.59 -1.27 -0.42
CA LEU A 114 20.78 -1.16 0.40
C LEU A 114 21.64 -2.42 0.38
N LYS A 115 21.01 -3.59 0.36
CA LYS A 115 21.71 -4.87 0.27
C LYS A 115 22.48 -4.97 -1.05
N ASN A 116 21.90 -4.58 -2.18
CA ASN A 116 22.60 -4.59 -3.46
C ASN A 116 23.84 -3.65 -3.44
N GLY A 117 23.72 -2.47 -2.84
CA GLY A 117 24.85 -1.57 -2.63
C GLY A 117 25.93 -2.19 -1.74
N LEU A 118 25.52 -2.81 -0.62
CA LEU A 118 26.44 -3.50 0.28
C LEU A 118 27.16 -4.67 -0.39
N ASP A 119 26.43 -5.51 -1.14
CA ASP A 119 26.99 -6.64 -1.87
C ASP A 119 28.04 -6.15 -2.88
N SER A 120 27.84 -4.98 -3.51
CA SER A 120 28.83 -4.37 -4.39
C SER A 120 30.13 -3.95 -3.68
N LEU A 121 30.06 -3.55 -2.40
CA LEU A 121 31.24 -3.21 -1.60
C LEU A 121 31.99 -4.43 -1.09
N ILE A 122 31.29 -5.56 -0.90
CA ILE A 122 31.87 -6.81 -0.42
C ILE A 122 32.55 -7.58 -1.57
N ASN A 123 32.06 -7.44 -2.80
CA ASN A 123 32.58 -8.14 -3.97
C ASN A 123 33.95 -7.58 -4.40
N ALA A 124 35.01 -8.38 -4.21
CA ALA A 124 36.39 -8.00 -4.50
C ALA A 124 36.76 -7.89 -6.00
N ASP A 125 35.89 -8.38 -6.89
CA ASP A 125 36.11 -8.34 -8.35
C ASP A 125 35.79 -6.97 -8.97
N ILE A 126 35.12 -6.09 -8.23
CA ILE A 126 34.69 -4.78 -8.69
C ILE A 126 35.72 -3.74 -8.24
N SER A 127 36.05 -2.77 -9.09
CA SER A 127 36.88 -1.65 -8.67
C SER A 127 36.20 -0.86 -7.55
N THR A 128 36.99 -0.36 -6.60
CA THR A 128 36.48 0.40 -5.45
C THR A 128 35.64 1.61 -5.88
N ASP A 129 36.05 2.31 -6.94
CA ASP A 129 35.32 3.46 -7.48
C ASP A 129 33.93 3.06 -7.97
N SER A 130 33.82 1.96 -8.73
CA SER A 130 32.52 1.47 -9.20
C SER A 130 31.62 0.97 -8.07
N ALA A 131 32.19 0.36 -7.02
CA ALA A 131 31.43 -0.05 -5.84
C ALA A 131 30.87 1.15 -5.04
N LEU A 132 31.65 2.23 -4.94
CA LEU A 132 31.19 3.50 -4.33
C LEU A 132 30.08 4.16 -5.14
N ASP A 133 30.18 4.15 -6.47
CA ASP A 133 29.14 4.69 -7.35
C ASP A 133 27.82 3.93 -7.21
N ILE A 134 27.85 2.59 -7.20
CA ILE A 134 26.66 1.74 -7.03
C ILE A 134 25.99 2.00 -5.66
N THR A 135 26.81 2.14 -4.62
CA THR A 135 26.32 2.45 -3.26
C THR A 135 25.66 3.83 -3.21
N THR A 136 26.30 4.84 -3.81
CA THR A 136 25.77 6.20 -3.89
C THR A 136 24.44 6.23 -4.65
N GLN A 137 24.38 5.55 -5.79
CA GLN A 137 23.16 5.44 -6.58
C GLN A 137 22.03 4.76 -5.80
N SER A 138 22.34 3.76 -4.97
CA SER A 138 21.38 3.08 -4.11
C SER A 138 20.76 4.05 -3.09
N ILE A 139 21.57 4.90 -2.44
CA ILE A 139 21.11 5.92 -1.49
C ILE A 139 20.24 6.97 -2.19
N VAL A 140 20.69 7.49 -3.34
CA VAL A 140 19.93 8.47 -4.13
C VAL A 140 18.57 7.92 -4.55
N THR A 141 18.53 6.66 -4.97
CA THR A 141 17.29 5.98 -5.38
C THR A 141 16.27 5.91 -4.23
N LEU A 142 16.74 5.69 -2.99
CA LEU A 142 15.87 5.70 -1.80
C LEU A 142 15.33 7.08 -1.48
N GLN A 143 16.17 8.11 -1.61
CA GLN A 143 15.78 9.49 -1.39
C GLN A 143 14.68 9.92 -2.37
N ASN A 144 14.85 9.62 -3.66
CA ASN A 144 13.87 9.96 -4.69
C ASN A 144 12.50 9.27 -4.47
N ARG A 145 12.50 8.02 -4.00
CA ARG A 145 11.25 7.29 -3.69
C ARG A 145 10.49 7.85 -2.49
N ASN A 146 11.19 8.42 -1.52
CA ASN A 146 10.55 9.09 -0.39
C ASN A 146 9.88 10.40 -0.83
N SER A 147 10.53 11.16 -1.71
CA SER A 147 9.99 12.42 -2.24
C SER A 147 8.74 12.24 -3.12
N GLN A 148 8.62 11.14 -3.87
CA GLN A 148 7.41 10.85 -4.68
C GLN A 148 6.17 10.46 -3.84
N ASN A 149 6.36 9.99 -2.60
CA ASN A 149 5.24 9.69 -1.69
C ASN A 149 4.73 10.93 -0.93
N GLN A 150 5.42 12.07 -1.02
CA GLN A 150 4.81 13.35 -0.66
C GLN A 150 3.91 13.76 -1.83
N LYS A 151 2.58 13.61 -1.65
CA LYS A 151 1.59 14.18 -2.56
C LYS A 151 2.06 15.59 -2.95
N ILE A 152 2.29 15.81 -4.24
CA ILE A 152 2.41 17.16 -4.78
C ILE A 152 1.01 17.75 -4.64
N THR A 153 0.73 18.39 -3.51
CA THR A 153 -0.53 19.11 -3.32
C THR A 153 -0.42 20.38 -4.15
N TYR A 154 -1.21 20.48 -5.20
CA TYR A 154 -1.22 21.68 -6.01
C TYR A 154 -1.94 22.78 -5.24
N ALA A 155 -1.54 24.04 -5.44
CA ALA A 155 -2.23 25.18 -4.85
C ALA A 155 -3.75 25.16 -5.18
N ALA A 156 -4.12 24.59 -6.33
CA ALA A 156 -5.49 24.38 -6.76
C ALA A 156 -6.32 23.50 -5.80
N ASP A 157 -5.70 22.52 -5.12
CA ASP A 157 -6.38 21.60 -4.21
C ASP A 157 -6.83 22.29 -2.91
N PHE A 158 -6.17 23.40 -2.53
CA PHE A 158 -6.52 24.22 -1.37
C PHE A 158 -7.49 25.35 -1.70
N MET A 159 -7.73 25.64 -2.98
CA MET A 159 -8.61 26.74 -3.38
C MET A 159 -10.06 26.58 -2.88
N PRO A 160 -10.67 25.39 -2.90
CA PRO A 160 -12.02 25.21 -2.36
C PRO A 160 -12.09 25.49 -0.86
N GLU A 161 -11.07 25.08 -0.11
CA GLU A 161 -10.95 25.28 1.34
C GLU A 161 -10.75 26.77 1.66
N ILE A 162 -9.84 27.46 0.97
CA ILE A 162 -9.60 28.89 1.14
C ILE A 162 -10.85 29.71 0.77
N VAL A 163 -11.55 29.34 -0.30
CA VAL A 163 -12.78 30.03 -0.70
C VAL A 163 -13.90 29.78 0.31
N ALA A 164 -14.05 28.56 0.80
CA ALA A 164 -15.03 28.23 1.84
C ALA A 164 -14.73 28.98 3.15
N GLU A 165 -13.46 29.07 3.54
CA GLU A 165 -12.97 29.84 4.69
C GLU A 165 -13.29 31.34 4.53
N ILE A 166 -13.01 31.93 3.35
CA ILE A 166 -13.32 33.34 3.06
C ILE A 166 -14.83 33.59 3.09
N GLN A 167 -15.63 32.68 2.52
CA GLN A 167 -17.09 32.78 2.48
C GLN A 167 -17.70 32.69 3.89
N ALA A 168 -17.27 31.71 4.68
CA ALA A 168 -17.71 31.53 6.07
C ALA A 168 -17.32 32.73 6.96
N ARG A 169 -16.17 33.36 6.70
CA ARG A 169 -15.75 34.59 7.39
C ARG A 169 -16.56 35.82 6.99
N ARG A 170 -16.97 35.91 5.72
CA ARG A 170 -17.85 36.98 5.23
C ARG A 170 -19.23 36.88 5.88
N GLU A 171 -19.76 35.68 6.08
CA GLU A 171 -21.09 35.47 6.70
C GLU A 171 -21.07 35.67 8.22
N ASN A 172 -20.00 35.27 8.91
CA ASN A 172 -19.91 35.36 10.39
C ASN A 172 -19.20 36.61 10.94
N ASN A 173 -18.70 37.52 10.08
CA ASN A 173 -18.04 38.77 10.46
C ASN A 173 -16.88 38.60 11.47
N ILE A 174 -16.21 37.45 11.44
CA ILE A 174 -15.11 37.10 12.34
C ILE A 174 -13.83 37.75 11.79
N LYS A 175 -13.30 38.73 12.53
CA LYS A 175 -12.08 39.45 12.16
C LYS A 175 -10.86 38.53 12.34
N PRO A 176 -9.81 38.66 11.50
CA PRO A 176 -8.67 37.72 11.46
C PRO A 176 -7.71 37.85 12.65
N TYR A 177 -8.10 38.57 13.69
CA TYR A 177 -7.32 38.83 14.88
C TYR A 177 -8.20 38.63 16.12
N LEU A 178 -7.60 38.09 17.18
CA LEU A 178 -8.20 38.15 18.50
C LEU A 178 -8.29 39.64 18.88
N GLN A 179 -9.49 40.10 19.25
CA GLN A 179 -9.66 41.45 19.78
C GLN A 179 -8.96 41.50 21.14
N THR A 180 -7.70 41.95 21.15
CA THR A 180 -6.98 42.20 22.39
C THR A 180 -7.59 43.44 23.01
N SER A 181 -8.40 43.25 24.05
CA SER A 181 -9.08 44.31 24.82
C SER A 181 -8.07 45.18 25.56
N PHE A 182 -7.34 46.03 24.84
CA PHE A 182 -6.60 47.13 25.42
C PHE A 182 -7.35 48.42 25.14
N ILE A 183 -7.78 49.06 26.23
CA ILE A 183 -8.39 50.40 26.31
C ILE A 183 -7.32 51.44 26.03
#